data_AF-A0A7W7RYU9-F1
#
_entry.id   AF-A0A7W7RYU9-F1
#
_cell.length_a   1.000
_cell.length_b   1.000
_cell.length_c   1.000
_cell.angle_alpha   90.00
_cell.angle_beta   90.00
_cell.angle_gamma   90.00
#
_symmetry.space_group_name_H-M   'P 1'
#
loop_
_entity.id
_entity.type
_entity.pdbx_description
1 polymer ?
#
loop_
_entity_poly.entity_id
_entity_poly.type
_entity_poly.pdbx_seq_one_letter_code
_entity_poly.pdbx_strand_id
1 'polypeptide(L)'
;MSKDNVETTVSGVATFTLNTDCKTLQHFHEKIGLKFRAYYEDGESAGWRRMLNTYMRLPLDRAMDAASQEFEWRGLFNDPKVKQEWEARVGVLARQFIEETAGADYFCNQNYVGNGECGDISLTIQKPEPPEALVSALASEQAAKAENVAQAQRNAKVRTEIESIKDLVKVLGPQGAVLWQAIQKGQVSVVPVPQGSNLNITPPAR
;
A
#
# COMPACT_ATOMS: atom_id res chain seq x y z
N MET A 1 11.28 -7.23 -7.12
CA MET A 1 10.55 -8.07 -6.13
C MET A 1 10.78 -7.51 -4.73
N SER A 2 9.75 -7.36 -3.89
CA SER A 2 9.89 -6.81 -2.53
C SER A 2 10.47 -7.83 -1.54
N LYS A 3 10.82 -7.38 -0.33
CA LYS A 3 11.30 -8.24 0.77
C LYS A 3 10.37 -9.43 1.07
N ASP A 4 9.07 -9.26 0.87
CA ASP A 4 8.04 -10.27 1.15
C ASP A 4 7.71 -11.16 -0.07
N ASN A 5 8.61 -11.21 -1.07
CA ASN A 5 8.41 -11.93 -2.33
C ASN A 5 7.18 -11.50 -3.14
N VAL A 6 6.79 -10.22 -3.04
CA VAL A 6 5.75 -9.66 -3.90
C VAL A 6 6.39 -9.08 -5.16
N GLU A 7 5.97 -9.59 -6.32
CA GLU A 7 6.30 -9.01 -7.62
C GLU A 7 5.36 -7.86 -7.93
N THR A 8 5.90 -6.69 -8.27
CA THR A 8 5.13 -5.48 -8.58
C THR A 8 5.71 -4.77 -9.77
N THR A 9 4.83 -4.19 -10.58
CA THR A 9 5.26 -3.40 -11.73
C THR A 9 5.44 -1.95 -11.29
N VAL A 10 6.60 -1.39 -11.62
CA VAL A 10 6.92 0.01 -11.37
C VAL A 10 7.26 0.66 -12.69
N SER A 11 6.56 1.75 -13.01
CA SER A 11 6.90 2.61 -14.15
C SER A 11 7.64 3.84 -13.65
N GLY A 12 8.61 4.33 -14.42
CA GLY A 12 9.37 5.51 -14.06
C GLY A 12 9.95 6.22 -15.27
N VAL A 13 10.36 7.46 -15.04
CA VAL A 13 11.08 8.27 -16.01
C VAL A 13 12.44 8.65 -15.42
N ALA A 14 13.49 8.42 -16.21
CA ALA A 14 14.83 8.87 -15.89
C ALA A 14 15.21 10.04 -16.81
N THR A 15 15.55 11.18 -16.21
CA THR A 15 16.01 12.37 -16.93
C THR A 15 17.48 12.60 -16.63
N PHE A 16 18.27 12.74 -17.70
CA PHE A 16 19.71 12.91 -17.63
C PHE A 16 20.20 13.74 -18.82
N THR A 17 21.42 14.24 -18.68
CA THR A 17 22.19 14.86 -19.77
C THR A 17 23.51 14.11 -19.90
N LEU A 18 24.08 14.04 -21.11
CA LEU A 18 25.42 13.48 -21.27
C LEU A 18 26.47 14.41 -20.69
N ASN A 19 27.53 13.83 -20.14
CA ASN A 19 28.68 14.61 -19.70
C ASN A 19 29.31 15.33 -20.89
N THR A 20 29.29 16.66 -20.87
CA THR A 20 29.79 17.53 -21.93
C THR A 20 31.27 17.92 -21.76
N ASP A 21 31.97 17.41 -20.75
CA ASP A 21 33.44 17.49 -20.71
C ASP A 21 34.03 16.83 -21.96
N CYS A 22 34.89 17.55 -22.68
CA CYS A 22 35.37 17.12 -23.99
C CYS A 22 36.02 15.72 -23.97
N LYS A 23 36.83 15.41 -22.96
CA LYS A 23 37.52 14.11 -22.87
C LYS A 23 36.53 12.99 -22.56
N THR A 24 35.63 13.24 -21.63
CA THR A 24 34.61 12.28 -21.22
C THR A 24 33.64 11.98 -22.36
N LEU A 25 33.18 13.02 -23.05
CA LEU A 25 32.29 12.90 -24.20
C LEU A 25 32.96 12.17 -25.38
N GLN A 26 34.23 12.45 -25.66
CA GLN A 26 34.99 11.72 -26.67
C GLN A 26 35.05 10.22 -26.34
N HIS A 27 35.43 9.88 -25.09
CA HIS A 27 35.48 8.48 -24.66
C HIS A 27 34.13 7.78 -24.73
N PHE A 28 33.04 8.48 -24.40
CA PHE A 28 31.69 7.95 -24.58
C PHE A 28 31.43 7.59 -26.04
N HIS A 29 31.71 8.49 -26.98
CA HIS A 29 31.49 8.23 -28.40
C HIS A 29 32.35 7.07 -28.92
N GLU A 30 33.63 7.02 -28.55
CA GLU A 30 34.56 5.98 -28.99
C GLU A 30 34.20 4.59 -28.47
N LYS A 31 33.85 4.49 -27.18
CA LYS A 31 33.62 3.20 -26.51
C LYS A 31 32.18 2.69 -26.62
N ILE A 32 31.22 3.61 -26.57
CA ILE A 32 29.79 3.27 -26.49
C ILE A 32 29.06 3.76 -27.75
N GLY A 33 29.18 5.04 -28.09
CA GLY A 33 28.41 5.66 -29.16
C GLY A 33 28.56 4.95 -30.51
N LEU A 34 29.79 4.70 -30.94
CA LEU A 34 30.09 4.00 -32.20
C LEU A 34 29.61 2.55 -32.20
N LYS A 35 29.83 1.82 -31.09
CA LYS A 35 29.43 0.41 -30.96
C LYS A 35 27.93 0.21 -31.14
N PHE A 36 27.13 1.11 -30.60
CA PHE A 36 25.66 1.03 -30.67
C PHE A 36 25.06 1.79 -31.86
N ARG A 37 25.89 2.54 -32.61
CA ARG A 37 25.44 3.53 -33.61
C ARG A 37 24.47 4.53 -32.98
N ALA A 38 24.83 5.07 -31.82
CA ALA A 38 24.04 6.03 -31.07
C ALA A 38 24.13 7.43 -31.72
N TYR A 39 23.66 7.53 -32.95
CA TYR A 39 23.43 8.77 -33.71
C TYR A 39 22.03 8.71 -34.31
N TYR A 40 21.52 9.85 -34.78
CA TYR A 40 20.24 9.90 -35.47
C TYR A 40 20.45 9.58 -36.96
N GLU A 41 19.62 8.70 -37.50
CA GLU A 41 19.59 8.33 -38.91
C GLU A 41 18.13 8.45 -39.36
N ASP A 42 17.84 9.33 -40.32
CA ASP A 42 16.48 9.61 -40.82
C ASP A 42 15.42 9.95 -39.76
N GLY A 43 15.83 10.63 -38.68
CA GLY A 43 14.95 10.99 -37.56
C GLY A 43 14.70 9.84 -36.57
N GLU A 44 15.26 8.65 -36.83
CA GLU A 44 15.20 7.51 -35.94
C GLU A 44 16.45 7.42 -35.06
N SER A 45 16.28 6.84 -33.86
CA SER A 45 17.34 6.71 -32.85
C SER A 45 17.46 5.28 -32.32
N ALA A 46 17.34 4.28 -33.20
CA ALA A 46 17.40 2.86 -32.83
C ALA A 46 18.70 2.50 -32.08
N GLY A 47 19.83 3.12 -32.44
CA GLY A 47 21.09 2.95 -31.71
C GLY A 47 21.06 3.51 -30.30
N TRP A 48 20.50 4.72 -30.12
CA TRP A 48 20.26 5.29 -28.79
C TRP A 48 19.37 4.41 -27.94
N ARG A 49 18.24 3.91 -28.48
CA ARG A 49 17.33 3.03 -27.74
C ARG A 49 18.03 1.76 -27.24
N ARG A 50 18.81 1.09 -28.09
CA ARG A 50 19.56 -0.12 -27.70
C ARG A 50 20.63 0.18 -26.65
N MET A 51 21.34 1.29 -26.79
CA MET A 51 22.35 1.73 -25.84
C MET A 51 21.71 2.03 -24.48
N LEU A 52 20.65 2.85 -24.44
CA LEU A 52 19.96 3.20 -23.20
C LEU A 52 19.31 1.99 -22.52
N ASN A 53 18.80 1.02 -23.28
CA ASN A 53 18.33 -0.24 -22.70
C ASN A 53 19.43 -1.02 -21.97
N THR A 54 20.67 -0.92 -22.45
CA THR A 54 21.82 -1.66 -21.90
C THR A 54 22.44 -0.93 -20.71
N TYR A 55 22.71 0.38 -20.86
CA TYR A 55 23.48 1.16 -19.88
C TYR A 55 22.62 1.94 -18.89
N MET A 56 21.32 2.12 -19.16
CA MET A 56 20.40 2.81 -18.26
C MET A 56 19.33 1.88 -17.73
N ARG A 57 18.52 1.27 -18.61
CA ARG A 57 17.36 0.46 -18.20
C ARG A 57 17.78 -0.74 -17.34
N LEU A 58 18.74 -1.54 -17.80
CA LEU A 58 19.15 -2.73 -17.05
C LEU A 58 19.76 -2.40 -15.67
N PRO A 59 20.67 -1.41 -15.53
CA PRO A 59 21.12 -0.96 -14.20
C PRO A 59 20.01 -0.39 -13.32
N LEU A 60 19.08 0.38 -13.88
CA LEU A 60 17.93 0.91 -13.15
C LEU A 60 17.01 -0.19 -12.64
N ASP A 61 16.69 -1.18 -13.48
CA ASP A 61 15.89 -2.35 -13.08
C ASP A 61 16.56 -3.09 -11.91
N ARG A 62 17.88 -3.29 -11.99
CA ARG A 62 18.66 -3.91 -10.90
C ARG A 62 18.69 -3.07 -9.63
N ALA A 63 18.78 -1.75 -9.75
CA ALA A 63 18.73 -0.83 -8.61
C ALA A 63 17.36 -0.84 -7.93
N MET A 64 16.28 -0.84 -8.70
CA MET A 64 14.91 -0.97 -8.19
C MET A 64 14.72 -2.30 -7.48
N ASP A 65 15.15 -3.41 -8.07
CA ASP A 65 15.04 -4.73 -7.43
C ASP A 65 15.85 -4.83 -6.14
N ALA A 66 17.11 -4.37 -6.15
CA ALA A 66 17.97 -4.38 -4.98
C ALA A 66 17.40 -3.50 -3.86
N ALA A 67 16.93 -2.28 -4.19
CA ALA A 67 16.27 -1.42 -3.21
C ALA A 67 15.00 -2.07 -2.67
N SER A 68 14.14 -2.63 -3.52
CA SER A 68 12.87 -3.24 -3.10
C SER A 68 13.04 -4.42 -2.14
N GLN A 69 14.17 -5.12 -2.16
CA GLN A 69 14.48 -6.18 -1.20
C GLN A 69 14.72 -5.66 0.23
N GLU A 70 15.04 -4.38 0.38
CA GLU A 70 15.25 -3.74 1.69
C GLU A 70 13.92 -3.34 2.37
N PHE A 71 12.82 -3.26 1.62
CA PHE A 71 11.53 -2.75 2.10
C PHE A 71 10.38 -3.76 1.99
N GLU A 72 9.47 -3.72 2.97
CA GLU A 72 8.24 -4.50 2.93
C GLU A 72 7.25 -3.91 1.93
N TRP A 73 6.53 -4.79 1.20
CA TRP A 73 5.59 -4.38 0.17
C TRP A 73 4.49 -3.44 0.71
N ARG A 74 3.97 -3.76 1.91
CA ARG A 74 2.91 -2.97 2.54
C ARG A 74 3.37 -1.56 2.90
N GLY A 75 4.64 -1.39 3.27
CA GLY A 75 5.23 -0.09 3.56
C GLY A 75 5.36 0.76 2.29
N LEU A 76 5.89 0.17 1.21
CA LEU A 76 6.01 0.84 -0.09
C LEU A 76 4.66 1.33 -0.64
N PHE A 77 3.58 0.60 -0.38
CA PHE A 77 2.25 0.93 -0.89
C PHE A 77 1.46 1.94 -0.02
N ASN A 78 1.60 1.87 1.31
CA ASN A 78 0.75 2.61 2.26
C ASN A 78 1.44 3.79 2.96
N ASP A 79 2.79 3.83 3.02
CA ASP A 79 3.51 4.87 3.75
C ASP A 79 4.32 5.78 2.80
N PRO A 80 3.96 7.07 2.68
CA PRO A 80 4.70 8.03 1.87
C PRO A 80 6.18 8.20 2.28
N LYS A 81 6.52 8.03 3.56
CA LYS A 81 7.91 8.16 4.03
C LYS A 81 8.77 6.99 3.54
N VAL A 82 8.26 5.77 3.69
CA VAL A 82 8.92 4.56 3.20
C VAL A 82 9.11 4.63 1.69
N LYS A 83 8.14 5.20 0.95
CA LYS A 83 8.28 5.45 -0.49
C LYS A 83 9.41 6.42 -0.81
N GLN A 84 9.51 7.54 -0.09
CA GLN A 84 10.60 8.51 -0.30
C GLN A 84 11.97 7.92 0.03
N GLU A 85 12.09 7.14 1.11
CA GLU A 85 13.32 6.45 1.47
C GLU A 85 13.72 5.42 0.39
N TRP A 86 12.75 4.66 -0.11
CA TRP A 86 12.97 3.74 -1.22
C TRP A 86 13.39 4.45 -2.50
N GLU A 87 12.74 5.56 -2.88
CA GLU A 87 13.13 6.36 -4.06
C GLU A 87 14.55 6.90 -3.93
N ALA A 88 14.92 7.42 -2.75
CA ALA A 88 16.28 7.87 -2.46
C ALA A 88 17.28 6.72 -2.57
N ARG A 89 16.93 5.53 -2.05
CA ARG A 89 17.76 4.33 -2.14
C ARG A 89 17.95 3.86 -3.58
N VAL A 90 16.89 3.87 -4.38
CA VAL A 90 16.95 3.57 -5.82
C VAL A 90 17.88 4.55 -6.52
N GLY A 91 17.79 5.86 -6.23
CA GLY A 91 18.69 6.86 -6.81
C GLY A 91 20.17 6.58 -6.55
N VAL A 92 20.53 6.23 -5.31
CA VAL A 92 21.91 5.89 -4.94
C VAL A 92 22.40 4.64 -5.67
N LEU A 93 21.61 3.57 -5.68
CA LEU A 93 21.97 2.30 -6.33
C LEU A 93 21.99 2.43 -7.85
N ALA A 94 21.08 3.21 -8.42
CA ALA A 94 21.02 3.47 -9.85
C ALA A 94 22.30 4.15 -10.34
N ARG A 95 22.75 5.18 -9.63
CA ARG A 95 24.03 5.85 -9.94
C ARG A 95 25.17 4.85 -9.94
N GLN A 96 25.30 4.09 -8.85
CA GLN A 96 26.38 3.11 -8.70
C GLN A 96 26.37 2.08 -9.85
N PHE A 97 25.22 1.48 -10.14
CA PHE A 97 25.15 0.44 -11.18
C PHE A 97 25.31 1.01 -12.60
N ILE A 98 24.85 2.24 -12.85
CA ILE A 98 25.07 2.91 -14.14
C ILE A 98 26.55 3.21 -14.33
N GLU A 99 27.22 3.77 -13.33
CA GLU A 99 28.66 4.07 -13.36
C GLU A 99 29.48 2.78 -13.55
N GLU A 100 29.17 1.72 -12.79
CA GLU A 100 29.83 0.41 -12.92
C GLU A 100 29.64 -0.21 -14.32
N THR A 101 28.43 -0.08 -14.89
CA THR A 101 28.11 -0.66 -16.20
C THR A 101 28.71 0.15 -17.35
N ALA A 102 28.67 1.48 -17.23
CA ALA A 102 29.16 2.39 -18.25
C ALA A 102 30.69 2.57 -18.19
N GLY A 103 31.29 2.39 -17.00
CA GLY A 103 32.72 2.47 -16.74
C GLY A 103 33.27 3.89 -16.57
N ALA A 104 32.40 4.90 -16.51
CA ALA A 104 32.68 6.29 -16.19
C ALA A 104 31.37 7.09 -16.01
N ASP A 105 31.49 8.34 -15.53
CA ASP A 105 30.41 9.30 -15.36
C ASP A 105 29.95 9.93 -16.69
N TYR A 106 29.36 9.12 -17.55
CA TYR A 106 28.83 9.58 -18.85
C TYR A 106 27.45 10.22 -18.76
N PHE A 107 26.67 9.90 -17.73
CA PHE A 107 25.29 10.35 -17.56
C PHE A 107 25.17 11.21 -16.31
N CYS A 108 24.96 12.50 -16.50
CA CYS A 108 24.87 13.49 -15.44
C CYS A 108 23.42 13.97 -15.24
N ASN A 109 23.22 14.74 -14.17
CA ASN A 109 22.00 15.50 -13.93
C ASN A 109 21.60 16.35 -15.15
N GLN A 110 20.29 16.56 -15.32
CA GLN A 110 19.72 17.41 -16.38
C GLN A 110 20.31 18.83 -16.45
N ASN A 111 20.78 19.38 -15.33
CA ASN A 111 21.33 20.73 -15.23
C ASN A 111 22.85 20.80 -15.46
N TYR A 112 23.52 19.70 -15.80
CA TYR A 112 24.96 19.68 -16.01
C TYR A 112 25.36 20.47 -17.27
N VAL A 113 26.32 21.37 -17.14
CA VAL A 113 26.77 22.28 -18.22
C VAL A 113 28.23 22.07 -18.64
N GLY A 114 28.87 20.96 -18.24
CA GLY A 114 30.26 20.65 -18.62
C GLY A 114 31.32 21.17 -17.66
N ASN A 115 30.91 21.76 -16.54
CA ASN A 115 31.78 22.14 -15.44
C ASN A 115 31.15 21.74 -14.10
N GLY A 116 32.00 21.42 -13.11
CA GLY A 116 31.56 20.94 -11.79
C GLY A 116 31.29 19.44 -11.73
N GLU A 117 30.66 19.00 -10.64
CA GLU A 117 30.35 17.59 -10.39
C GLU A 117 29.25 17.09 -11.33
N CYS A 118 29.49 15.93 -11.95
CA CYS A 118 28.47 15.18 -12.68
C CYS A 118 27.48 14.62 -11.65
N GLY A 119 26.43 15.40 -11.36
CA GLY A 119 25.44 15.03 -10.36
C GLY A 119 24.53 13.89 -10.81
N ASP A 120 23.68 13.44 -9.89
CA ASP A 120 22.82 12.27 -10.09
C ASP A 120 21.72 12.52 -11.13
N ILE A 121 21.34 11.46 -11.85
CA ILE A 121 20.19 11.46 -12.76
C ILE A 121 18.90 11.69 -11.97
N SER A 122 17.95 12.41 -12.57
CA SER A 122 16.66 12.64 -11.94
C SER A 122 15.73 11.47 -12.24
N LEU A 123 15.28 10.78 -11.19
CA LEU A 123 14.34 9.67 -11.29
C LEU A 123 12.97 10.12 -10.78
N THR A 124 11.95 9.95 -11.61
CA THR A 124 10.55 10.10 -11.20
C THR A 124 9.88 8.74 -11.28
N ILE A 125 9.61 8.14 -10.12
CA ILE A 125 9.10 6.77 -10.03
C ILE A 125 7.61 6.81 -9.66
N GLN A 126 6.79 6.17 -10.49
CA GLN A 126 5.35 6.04 -10.25
C GLN A 126 5.08 5.08 -9.09
N LYS A 127 3.85 5.12 -8.57
CA LYS A 127 3.44 4.21 -7.52
C LYS A 127 3.58 2.76 -7.99
N PRO A 128 4.22 1.87 -7.21
CA PRO A 128 4.23 0.45 -7.52
C PRO A 128 2.81 -0.11 -7.61
N GLU A 129 2.49 -0.77 -8.72
CA GLU A 129 1.21 -1.44 -8.92
C GLU A 129 1.33 -2.92 -8.53
N PRO A 130 0.61 -3.37 -7.49
CA PRO A 130 0.52 -4.78 -7.18
C PRO A 130 -0.22 -5.57 -8.27
N PRO A 131 0.07 -6.86 -8.41
CA PRO A 131 -0.72 -7.75 -9.25
C PRO A 131 -2.14 -7.84 -8.73
N GLU A 132 -3.11 -7.85 -9.65
CA GLU A 132 -4.55 -7.80 -9.35
C GLU A 132 -4.99 -8.92 -8.39
N ALA A 133 -4.41 -10.11 -8.52
CA ALA A 133 -4.62 -11.24 -7.63
C ALA A 133 -4.29 -10.90 -6.16
N LEU A 134 -3.19 -10.18 -5.91
CA LEU A 134 -2.79 -9.77 -4.57
C LEU A 134 -3.72 -8.70 -4.00
N VAL A 135 -4.18 -7.76 -4.84
CA VAL A 135 -5.17 -6.75 -4.43
C VAL A 135 -6.47 -7.41 -4.00
N SER A 136 -6.94 -8.40 -4.78
CA SER A 136 -8.15 -9.15 -4.44
C SER A 136 -8.00 -9.93 -3.14
N ALA A 137 -6.86 -10.60 -2.94
CA ALA A 137 -6.58 -11.35 -1.72
C ALA A 137 -6.45 -10.44 -0.50
N LEU A 138 -5.82 -9.27 -0.63
CA LEU A 138 -5.75 -8.25 0.42
C LEU A 138 -7.13 -7.69 0.77
N ALA A 139 -7.97 -7.42 -0.24
CA ALA A 139 -9.34 -6.97 -0.01
C ALA A 139 -10.15 -8.04 0.72
N SER A 140 -10.00 -9.32 0.35
CA SER A 140 -10.64 -10.44 1.04
C SER A 140 -10.09 -10.65 2.46
N GLU A 141 -8.79 -10.53 2.68
CA GLU A 141 -8.17 -10.65 4.01
C GLU A 141 -8.59 -9.50 4.92
N GLN A 142 -8.66 -8.27 4.40
CA GLN A 142 -9.16 -7.11 5.14
C GLN A 142 -10.66 -7.24 5.45
N ALA A 143 -11.46 -7.72 4.49
CA ALA A 143 -12.87 -8.03 4.73
C ALA A 143 -13.02 -9.10 5.82
N ALA A 144 -12.27 -10.20 5.74
CA ALA A 144 -12.29 -11.27 6.74
C ALA A 144 -11.79 -10.80 8.11
N LYS A 145 -10.79 -9.92 8.19
CA LYS A 145 -10.35 -9.30 9.45
C LYS A 145 -11.42 -8.37 10.01
N ALA A 146 -12.04 -7.54 9.17
CA ALA A 146 -13.14 -6.67 9.58
C ALA A 146 -14.34 -7.47 10.08
N GLU A 147 -14.68 -8.57 9.40
CA GLU A 147 -15.72 -9.52 9.82
C GLU A 147 -15.35 -10.24 11.11
N ASN A 148 -14.11 -10.70 11.28
CA ASN A 148 -13.65 -11.33 12.51
C ASN A 148 -13.64 -10.35 13.68
N VAL A 149 -13.23 -9.10 13.47
CA VAL A 149 -13.32 -8.04 14.49
C VAL A 149 -14.78 -7.73 14.81
N ALA A 150 -15.64 -7.60 13.80
CA ALA A 150 -17.07 -7.40 13.99
C ALA A 150 -17.72 -8.59 14.71
N GLN A 151 -17.30 -9.81 14.43
CA GLN A 151 -17.78 -11.03 15.06
C GLN A 151 -17.24 -11.16 16.49
N ALA A 152 -15.99 -10.79 16.74
CA ALA A 152 -15.43 -10.70 18.08
C ALA A 152 -16.17 -9.64 18.91
N GLN A 153 -16.50 -8.49 18.33
CA GLN A 153 -17.33 -7.46 18.96
C GLN A 153 -18.77 -7.92 19.20
N ARG A 154 -19.39 -8.63 18.25
CA ARG A 154 -20.72 -9.25 18.43
C ARG A 154 -20.69 -10.30 19.54
N ASN A 155 -19.69 -11.18 19.56
CA ASN A 155 -19.52 -12.20 20.59
C ASN A 155 -19.26 -11.57 21.97
N ALA A 156 -18.48 -10.48 22.03
CA ALA A 156 -18.29 -9.70 23.25
C ALA A 156 -19.60 -9.05 23.73
N LYS A 157 -20.38 -8.45 22.82
CA LYS A 157 -21.68 -7.85 23.13
C LYS A 157 -22.70 -8.91 23.62
N VAL A 158 -22.79 -10.05 22.96
CA VAL A 158 -23.66 -11.16 23.38
C VAL A 158 -23.23 -11.71 24.75
N ARG A 159 -21.92 -11.80 25.04
CA ARG A 159 -21.44 -12.19 26.37
C ARG A 159 -21.85 -11.18 27.46
N THR A 160 -21.73 -9.88 27.21
CA THR A 160 -22.19 -8.84 28.16
C THR A 160 -23.71 -8.83 28.32
N GLU A 161 -24.47 -9.15 27.28
CA GLU A 161 -25.92 -9.31 27.36
C GLU A 161 -26.31 -10.56 28.17
N ILE A 162 -25.60 -11.68 28.00
CA ILE A 162 -25.83 -12.91 28.79
C ILE A 162 -25.48 -12.69 30.27
N GLU A 163 -24.41 -11.96 30.58
CA GLU A 163 -24.03 -11.62 31.96
C GLU A 163 -25.06 -10.69 32.61
N SER A 164 -25.51 -9.64 31.91
CA SER A 164 -26.56 -8.75 32.43
C SER A 164 -27.90 -9.47 32.63
N ILE A 165 -28.26 -10.43 31.76
CA ILE A 165 -29.44 -11.29 31.94
C ILE A 165 -29.28 -12.20 33.17
N LYS A 166 -28.09 -12.77 33.42
CA LYS A 166 -27.84 -13.60 34.62
C LYS A 166 -27.94 -12.79 35.92
N ASP A 167 -27.44 -11.57 35.93
CA ASP A 167 -27.55 -10.68 37.08
C ASP A 167 -29.01 -10.23 37.32
N LEU A 168 -29.77 -9.95 36.27
CA LEU A 168 -31.21 -9.69 36.34
C LEU A 168 -32.00 -10.90 36.88
N VAL A 169 -31.68 -12.11 36.43
CA VAL A 169 -32.30 -13.36 36.93
C VAL A 169 -31.96 -13.61 38.41
N LYS A 170 -30.76 -13.24 38.85
CA LYS A 170 -30.33 -13.38 40.26
C LYS A 170 -31.06 -12.42 41.20
N VAL A 171 -31.43 -11.23 40.72
CA VAL A 171 -32.15 -10.21 41.50
C VAL A 171 -33.67 -10.43 41.48
N LEU A 172 -34.25 -10.87 40.36
CA LEU A 172 -35.71 -10.93 40.15
C LEU A 172 -36.31 -12.35 40.18
N GLY A 173 -35.47 -13.39 40.18
CA GLY A 173 -35.88 -14.79 40.03
C GLY A 173 -36.26 -15.17 38.59
N PRO A 174 -36.33 -16.47 38.25
CA PRO A 174 -36.52 -16.95 36.87
C PRO A 174 -37.81 -16.47 36.21
N GLN A 175 -38.89 -16.33 36.99
CA GLN A 175 -40.20 -15.89 36.50
C GLN A 175 -40.28 -14.35 36.37
N GLY A 176 -39.54 -13.59 37.20
CA GLY A 176 -39.49 -12.13 37.12
C GLY A 176 -38.69 -11.60 35.92
N ALA A 177 -37.62 -12.30 35.52
CA ALA A 177 -36.84 -11.94 34.33
C ALA A 177 -37.63 -12.13 33.01
N VAL A 178 -38.48 -13.15 32.94
CA VAL A 178 -39.38 -13.39 31.80
C VAL A 178 -40.47 -12.33 31.73
N LEU A 179 -41.05 -11.94 32.87
CA LEU A 179 -42.08 -10.89 32.93
C LEU A 179 -41.51 -9.52 32.53
N TRP A 180 -40.29 -9.18 32.97
CA TRP A 180 -39.62 -7.93 32.63
C TRP A 180 -39.25 -7.83 31.14
N GLN A 181 -38.76 -8.92 30.53
CA GLN A 181 -38.54 -9.00 29.08
C GLN A 181 -39.85 -8.91 28.28
N ALA A 182 -40.96 -9.49 28.77
CA ALA A 182 -42.26 -9.40 28.12
C ALA A 182 -42.86 -7.98 28.19
N ILE A 183 -42.63 -7.25 29.29
CA ILE A 183 -43.01 -5.83 29.44
C ILE A 183 -42.17 -4.94 28.50
N GLN A 184 -40.85 -5.15 28.40
CA GLN A 184 -39.99 -4.41 27.45
C GLN A 184 -40.35 -4.66 25.98
N LYS A 185 -40.78 -5.88 25.65
CA LYS A 185 -41.27 -6.24 24.31
C LYS A 185 -42.72 -5.84 24.06
N GLY A 186 -43.36 -5.12 25.00
CA GLY A 186 -44.69 -4.52 24.84
C GLY A 186 -45.86 -5.51 24.87
N GLN A 187 -45.69 -6.73 25.39
CA GLN A 187 -46.70 -7.78 25.35
C GLN A 187 -47.63 -7.81 26.59
N VAL A 188 -47.46 -6.93 27.58
CA VAL A 188 -48.31 -6.84 28.78
C VAL A 188 -48.56 -5.37 29.16
N SER A 189 -49.84 -4.99 29.30
CA SER A 189 -50.26 -3.68 29.83
C SER A 189 -50.48 -3.78 31.34
N VAL A 190 -49.73 -2.99 32.11
CA VAL A 190 -49.86 -2.93 33.57
C VAL A 190 -50.77 -1.75 33.92
N VAL A 191 -51.97 -2.04 34.43
CA VAL A 191 -52.86 -1.02 35.01
C VAL A 191 -52.56 -0.91 36.51
N PRO A 192 -52.01 0.20 37.01
CA PRO A 192 -51.77 0.38 38.43
C PRO A 192 -53.09 0.59 39.18
N VAL A 193 -53.37 -0.25 40.17
CA VAL A 193 -54.55 -0.11 41.05
C VAL A 193 -54.14 0.62 42.33
N PRO A 194 -54.74 1.79 42.68
CA PRO A 194 -54.48 2.45 43.95
C PRO A 194 -55.05 1.62 45.13
N GLN A 195 -54.28 1.52 46.21
CA GLN A 195 -54.68 0.75 47.40
C GLN A 195 -56.00 1.28 47.98
N GLY A 196 -57.01 0.40 48.07
CA GLY A 196 -58.24 0.64 48.84
C GLY A 196 -59.58 0.51 48.09
N SER A 197 -59.62 0.04 46.84
CA SER A 197 -60.89 -0.12 46.09
C SER A 197 -61.24 -1.59 45.83
N ASN A 198 -62.49 -1.97 46.09
CA ASN A 198 -63.04 -3.28 45.77
C ASN A 198 -63.31 -3.36 44.25
N LEU A 199 -62.59 -4.25 43.55
CA LEU A 199 -62.82 -4.55 42.14
C LEU A 199 -63.91 -5.61 42.00
N ASN A 200 -65.03 -5.25 41.36
CA ASN A 200 -65.99 -6.21 40.83
C ASN A 200 -65.57 -6.56 39.39
N ILE A 201 -65.14 -7.80 39.16
CA ILE A 201 -64.70 -8.26 37.84
C ILE A 201 -65.92 -8.85 37.12
N THR A 202 -66.50 -8.09 36.20
CA THR A 202 -67.46 -8.64 35.24
C THR A 202 -66.70 -9.21 34.05
N PRO A 203 -66.79 -10.52 33.75
CA PRO A 203 -66.11 -11.11 32.61
C PRO A 203 -66.69 -10.59 31.28
N PRO A 204 -65.86 -10.39 30.23
CA PRO A 204 -66.35 -10.04 28.91
C PRO A 204 -67.16 -11.19 28.32
N ALA A 205 -68.30 -10.85 27.70
CA ALA A 205 -69.16 -11.77 26.99
C ALA A 205 -68.36 -12.47 25.86
N ARG A 206 -68.61 -13.78 25.72
CA ARG A 206 -68.04 -14.63 24.66
C ARG A 206 -68.32 -14.10 23.27
#